data_AF-A0AB37T3Q7-F1
#
_entry.id   AF-A0AB37T3Q7-F1
#
_cell.length_a   1.000
_cell.length_b   1.000
_cell.length_c   1.000
_cell.angle_alpha   90.00
_cell.angle_beta   90.00
_cell.angle_gamma   90.00
#
_symmetry.space_group_name_H-M   'P 1'
#
loop_
_entity.id
_entity.type
_entity.pdbx_description
1 polymer ?
#
loop_
_entity_poly.entity_id
_entity_poly.type
_entity_poly.pdbx_seq_one_letter_code
_entity_poly.pdbx_strand_id
1 'polypeptide(L)'
;MGYDQPVLKALRATEELASLLEADFDTDRGGFTWWHDYGLDRVAITGIMDYLYGLVSAVDENLRSAAVHLADLRENRYGEDHAVIKCLKETGHLPNYLQRTDLEARREARIHAHEAGVLRATGSILDTLAGVVIGIGGLDKSIVMADMACLEPLDEGAGYPGLKTRKKLNLTEKALAPDDPQGNLLRATRSSLLQAGPDGWLDWTRYSRNDRVHRASRIKMSIFGSNGKVARPLPRQPDHAATLGFHLANDIDTMLLTEDSQSTLTGVVESVNYAVIGTFLACSELWRARRDQPDLITQPSGQWTSAKPPRVATFNGYNPDTIAPQGDLAALVSPSTGRRLQAAKVVNRQHPPTP
;
A
#
# COMPACT_ATOMS: atom_id res chain seq x y z
N MET A 1 13.98 -11.08 -17.99
CA MET A 1 13.95 -10.28 -16.75
C MET A 1 12.60 -10.56 -16.09
N GLY A 2 12.56 -10.93 -14.80
CA GLY A 2 11.30 -11.25 -14.09
C GLY A 2 10.38 -10.04 -13.99
N TYR A 3 9.06 -10.25 -13.93
CA TYR A 3 8.08 -9.15 -13.82
C TYR A 3 8.23 -8.37 -12.50
N ASP A 4 8.74 -9.04 -11.46
CA ASP A 4 8.93 -8.58 -10.09
C ASP A 4 10.23 -7.79 -9.87
N GLN A 5 11.09 -7.70 -10.88
CA GLN A 5 12.38 -7.03 -10.78
C GLN A 5 12.31 -5.59 -10.24
N PRO A 6 11.31 -4.76 -10.60
CA PRO A 6 11.20 -3.40 -10.05
C PRO A 6 10.99 -3.34 -8.53
N VAL A 7 10.49 -4.42 -7.91
CA VAL A 7 10.11 -4.47 -6.49
C VAL A 7 10.88 -5.52 -5.69
N LEU A 8 11.79 -6.26 -6.32
CA LEU A 8 12.45 -7.42 -5.71
C LEU A 8 13.17 -7.10 -4.39
N LYS A 9 13.77 -5.91 -4.28
CA LYS A 9 14.45 -5.48 -3.05
C LYS A 9 13.46 -5.19 -1.91
N ALA A 10 12.34 -4.54 -2.20
CA ALA A 10 11.27 -4.32 -1.23
C ALA A 10 10.59 -5.63 -0.80
N LEU A 11 10.43 -6.60 -1.70
CA LEU A 11 9.93 -7.94 -1.36
C LEU A 11 10.84 -8.61 -0.32
N ARG A 12 12.16 -8.58 -0.52
CA ARG A 12 13.12 -9.11 0.46
C ARG A 12 13.04 -8.41 1.81
N ALA A 13 12.97 -7.07 1.83
CA ALA A 13 12.80 -6.32 3.07
C ALA A 13 11.50 -6.69 3.80
N THR A 14 10.45 -7.01 3.05
CA THR A 14 9.17 -7.48 3.59
C THR A 14 9.28 -8.87 4.19
N GLU A 15 9.93 -9.80 3.49
CA GLU A 15 10.22 -11.15 3.98
C GLU A 15 11.08 -11.13 5.25
N GLU A 16 12.10 -10.27 5.31
CA GLU A 16 12.96 -10.08 6.48
C GLU A 16 12.15 -9.59 7.70
N LEU A 17 11.34 -8.54 7.53
CA LEU A 17 10.51 -8.03 8.62
C LEU A 17 9.44 -9.05 9.05
N ALA A 18 8.77 -9.71 8.09
CA ALA A 18 7.78 -10.75 8.40
C ALA A 18 8.41 -11.90 9.20
N SER A 19 9.62 -12.33 8.83
CA SER A 19 10.35 -13.39 9.53
C SER A 19 10.72 -12.97 10.96
N LEU A 20 11.09 -11.70 11.17
CA LEU A 20 11.35 -11.17 12.51
C LEU A 20 10.11 -11.18 13.39
N LEU A 21 8.96 -10.77 12.86
CA LEU A 21 7.69 -10.81 13.59
C LEU A 21 7.29 -12.25 13.90
N GLU A 22 7.35 -13.14 12.91
CA GLU A 22 6.95 -14.55 13.07
C GLU A 22 7.82 -15.29 14.09
N ALA A 23 9.12 -14.96 14.17
CA ALA A 23 10.02 -15.54 15.16
C ALA A 23 9.60 -15.24 16.61
N ASP A 24 8.86 -14.16 16.84
CA ASP A 24 8.39 -13.74 18.16
C ASP A 24 6.94 -14.16 18.44
N PHE A 25 6.31 -14.96 17.57
CA PHE A 25 4.96 -15.48 17.83
C PHE A 25 4.92 -16.42 19.03
N ASP A 26 3.98 -16.18 19.95
CA ASP A 26 3.70 -17.05 21.09
C ASP A 26 2.46 -17.90 20.79
N THR A 27 2.66 -19.15 20.36
CA THR A 27 1.56 -20.07 20.04
C THR A 27 0.81 -20.55 21.29
N ASP A 28 1.36 -20.39 22.49
CA ASP A 28 0.85 -20.93 23.75
C ASP A 28 0.01 -19.91 24.53
N ARG A 29 0.42 -18.64 24.55
CA ARG A 29 -0.33 -17.54 25.18
C ARG A 29 -1.05 -16.66 24.16
N GLY A 30 -0.53 -16.58 22.93
CA GLY A 30 -1.04 -15.77 21.83
C GLY A 30 -0.30 -14.44 21.69
N GLY A 31 -0.34 -13.83 20.50
CA GLY A 31 0.37 -12.60 20.19
C GLY A 31 1.89 -12.77 20.12
N PHE A 32 2.64 -11.72 20.47
CA PHE A 32 4.10 -11.76 20.55
C PHE A 32 4.59 -12.10 21.96
N THR A 33 5.66 -12.89 22.09
CA THR A 33 6.14 -13.45 23.36
C THR A 33 6.46 -12.41 24.44
N TRP A 34 6.95 -11.24 24.06
CA TRP A 34 7.39 -10.19 24.98
C TRP A 34 6.34 -9.10 25.24
N TRP A 35 5.11 -9.25 24.72
CA TRP A 35 4.02 -8.28 24.94
C TRP A 35 3.12 -8.58 26.13
N HIS A 36 3.25 -9.76 26.74
CA HIS A 36 2.35 -10.20 27.82
C HIS A 36 2.45 -9.34 29.09
N ASP A 37 3.57 -8.63 29.28
CA ASP A 37 3.80 -7.78 30.45
C ASP A 37 3.34 -6.32 30.24
N TYR A 38 2.72 -6.00 29.09
CA TYR A 38 2.27 -4.65 28.76
C TYR A 38 0.89 -4.29 29.31
N GLY A 39 0.23 -5.20 30.03
CA GLY A 39 -1.12 -4.97 30.56
C GLY A 39 -2.20 -4.88 29.49
N LEU A 40 -1.91 -5.32 28.27
CA LEU A 40 -2.88 -5.46 27.20
C LEU A 40 -3.81 -6.65 27.46
N ASP A 41 -5.09 -6.53 27.15
CA ASP A 41 -5.98 -7.68 27.16
C ASP A 41 -5.65 -8.67 26.02
N ARG A 42 -6.09 -9.93 26.18
CA ARG A 42 -5.78 -10.99 25.22
C ARG A 42 -6.29 -10.68 23.80
N VAL A 43 -7.43 -10.00 23.65
CA VAL A 43 -8.01 -9.66 22.35
C VAL A 43 -7.18 -8.59 21.65
N ALA A 44 -6.71 -7.58 22.39
CA ALA A 44 -5.80 -6.57 21.88
C ALA A 44 -4.45 -7.18 21.50
N ILE A 45 -3.86 -8.02 22.35
CA ILE A 45 -2.57 -8.68 22.07
C ILE A 45 -2.63 -9.51 20.78
N THR A 46 -3.61 -10.40 20.65
CA THR A 46 -3.72 -11.24 19.45
C THR A 46 -4.18 -10.46 18.22
N GLY A 47 -5.07 -9.48 18.40
CA GLY A 47 -5.58 -8.64 17.32
C GLY A 47 -4.51 -7.73 16.71
N ILE A 48 -3.74 -7.03 17.54
CA ILE A 48 -2.64 -6.18 17.07
C ILE A 48 -1.58 -7.03 16.38
N MET A 49 -1.19 -8.17 16.96
CA MET A 49 -0.22 -9.07 16.35
C MET A 49 -0.67 -9.55 14.97
N ASP A 50 -1.89 -10.09 14.87
CA ASP A 50 -2.42 -10.64 13.63
C ASP A 50 -2.53 -9.56 12.55
N TYR A 51 -3.06 -8.39 12.93
CA TYR A 51 -3.24 -7.28 12.01
C TYR A 51 -1.91 -6.67 11.57
N LEU A 52 -0.94 -6.50 12.47
CA LEU A 52 0.39 -6.00 12.14
C LEU A 52 1.10 -6.93 11.15
N TYR A 53 1.08 -8.24 11.40
CA TYR A 53 1.63 -9.22 10.45
C TYR A 53 0.86 -9.19 9.11
N GLY A 54 -0.45 -9.04 9.17
CA GLY A 54 -1.31 -8.85 8.00
C GLY A 54 -0.94 -7.60 7.18
N LEU A 55 -0.59 -6.49 7.82
CA LEU A 55 -0.13 -5.27 7.13
C LEU A 55 1.19 -5.48 6.40
N VAL A 56 2.15 -6.19 7.01
CA VAL A 56 3.42 -6.54 6.35
C VAL A 56 3.16 -7.44 5.14
N SER A 57 2.29 -8.44 5.29
CA SER A 57 1.87 -9.32 4.19
C SER A 57 1.15 -8.54 3.07
N ALA A 58 0.30 -7.58 3.43
CA ALA A 58 -0.38 -6.73 2.47
C ALA A 58 0.60 -5.85 1.67
N VAL A 59 1.71 -5.40 2.26
CA VAL A 59 2.76 -4.70 1.50
C VAL A 59 3.39 -5.63 0.45
N ASP A 60 3.74 -6.87 0.78
CA ASP A 60 4.25 -7.86 -0.19
C ASP A 60 3.26 -8.10 -1.33
N GLU A 61 1.99 -8.39 -1.00
CA GLU A 61 0.93 -8.65 -1.98
C GLU A 61 0.74 -7.47 -2.94
N ASN A 62 0.70 -6.25 -2.41
CA ASN A 62 0.53 -5.06 -3.24
C ASN A 62 1.80 -4.74 -4.05
N LEU A 63 3.01 -5.04 -3.57
CA LEU A 63 4.23 -4.91 -4.37
C LEU A 63 4.19 -5.84 -5.59
N ARG A 64 3.80 -7.10 -5.39
CA ARG A 64 3.63 -8.07 -6.50
C ARG A 64 2.52 -7.64 -7.45
N SER A 65 1.39 -7.17 -6.92
CA SER A 65 0.28 -6.65 -7.72
C SER A 65 0.72 -5.46 -8.59
N ALA A 66 1.42 -4.48 -8.01
CA ALA A 66 1.96 -3.34 -8.74
C ALA A 66 2.91 -3.77 -9.86
N ALA A 67 3.80 -4.74 -9.58
CA ALA A 67 4.75 -5.26 -10.56
C ALA A 67 4.06 -5.99 -11.73
N VAL A 68 3.08 -6.85 -11.46
CA VAL A 68 2.29 -7.53 -12.50
C VAL A 68 1.54 -6.50 -13.35
N HIS A 69 0.83 -5.57 -12.71
CA HIS A 69 0.10 -4.55 -13.45
C HIS A 69 1.03 -3.68 -14.31
N LEU A 70 2.23 -3.33 -13.82
CA LEU A 70 3.19 -2.57 -14.61
C LEU A 70 3.74 -3.38 -15.80
N ALA A 71 4.04 -4.66 -15.61
CA ALA A 71 4.52 -5.54 -16.68
C ALA A 71 3.44 -5.73 -17.78
N ASP A 72 2.22 -6.05 -17.37
CA ASP A 72 1.11 -6.22 -18.30
C ASP A 72 0.74 -4.90 -19.00
N LEU A 73 0.83 -3.77 -18.30
CA LEU A 73 0.63 -2.46 -18.91
C LEU A 73 1.64 -2.24 -20.05
N ARG A 74 2.93 -2.51 -19.80
CA ARG A 74 3.99 -2.39 -20.81
C ARG A 74 3.71 -3.25 -22.03
N GLU A 75 3.29 -4.50 -21.84
CA GLU A 75 2.96 -5.42 -22.92
C GLU A 75 1.76 -4.94 -23.74
N ASN A 76 0.65 -4.60 -23.08
CA ASN A 76 -0.55 -4.12 -23.75
C ASN A 76 -0.29 -2.78 -24.47
N ARG A 77 0.52 -1.89 -23.88
CA ARG A 77 0.91 -0.62 -24.49
C ARG A 77 1.78 -0.81 -25.72
N TYR A 78 2.75 -1.70 -25.67
CA TYR A 78 3.59 -2.02 -26.83
C TYR A 78 2.73 -2.50 -28.01
N GLY A 79 1.78 -3.40 -27.76
CA GLY A 79 0.87 -3.90 -28.79
C GLY A 79 -0.04 -2.81 -29.37
N GLU A 80 -0.58 -1.93 -28.53
CA GLU A 80 -1.42 -0.81 -28.98
C GLU A 80 -0.61 0.22 -29.77
N ASP A 81 0.57 0.60 -29.28
CA ASP A 81 1.44 1.59 -29.94
C ASP A 81 1.89 1.09 -31.31
N HIS A 82 2.25 -0.20 -31.40
CA HIS A 82 2.58 -0.81 -32.67
C HIS A 82 1.39 -0.79 -33.65
N ALA A 83 0.18 -1.10 -33.20
CA ALA A 83 -1.02 -1.06 -34.03
C ALA A 83 -1.34 0.36 -34.54
N VAL A 84 -1.26 1.35 -33.64
CA VAL A 84 -1.50 2.76 -33.96
C VAL A 84 -0.47 3.29 -34.96
N ILE A 85 0.82 3.03 -34.72
CA ILE A 85 1.90 3.46 -35.62
C ILE A 85 1.78 2.79 -36.99
N LYS A 86 1.44 1.50 -37.02
CA LYS A 86 1.23 0.76 -38.27
C LYS A 86 0.08 1.37 -39.07
N CYS A 87 -1.06 1.63 -38.44
CA CYS A 87 -2.22 2.26 -39.08
C CYS A 87 -1.86 3.64 -39.64
N LEU A 88 -1.13 4.46 -38.87
CA LEU A 88 -0.69 5.78 -39.32
C LEU A 88 0.25 5.71 -40.53
N LYS A 89 1.16 4.74 -40.56
CA LYS A 89 2.08 4.52 -41.70
C LYS A 89 1.35 4.02 -42.95
N GLU A 90 0.40 3.11 -42.79
CA GLU A 90 -0.30 2.47 -43.91
C GLU A 90 -1.40 3.35 -44.51
N THR A 91 -2.09 4.13 -43.68
CA THR A 91 -3.30 4.88 -44.08
C THR A 91 -3.11 6.40 -44.08
N GLY A 92 -2.05 6.92 -43.45
CA GLY A 92 -1.88 8.36 -43.21
C GLY A 92 -2.83 8.92 -42.14
N HIS A 93 -3.66 8.09 -41.52
CA HIS A 93 -4.67 8.48 -40.54
C HIS A 93 -4.50 7.76 -39.21
N LEU A 94 -5.01 8.37 -38.13
CA LEU A 94 -5.10 7.69 -36.84
C LEU A 94 -6.20 6.63 -36.86
N PRO A 95 -6.09 5.57 -36.03
CA PRO A 95 -7.16 4.59 -35.88
C PRO A 95 -8.50 5.26 -35.53
N ASN A 96 -9.60 4.75 -36.09
CA ASN A 96 -10.92 5.25 -35.76
C ASN A 96 -11.33 4.77 -34.35
N TYR A 97 -11.03 5.60 -33.35
CA TYR A 97 -11.36 5.29 -31.95
C TYR A 97 -12.86 5.26 -31.64
N LEU A 98 -13.73 5.73 -32.55
CA LEU A 98 -15.19 5.62 -32.41
C LEU A 98 -15.72 4.25 -32.86
N GLN A 99 -14.97 3.55 -33.72
CA GLN A 99 -15.35 2.24 -34.25
C GLN A 99 -14.20 1.26 -34.00
N ARG A 100 -14.08 0.85 -32.74
CA ARG A 100 -13.14 -0.20 -32.34
C ARG A 100 -13.75 -1.57 -32.57
N THR A 101 -12.94 -2.50 -33.05
CA THR A 101 -13.23 -3.93 -32.95
C THR A 101 -13.24 -4.37 -31.49
N ASP A 102 -13.90 -5.50 -31.20
CA ASP A 102 -13.89 -6.09 -29.85
C ASP A 102 -12.48 -6.31 -29.30
N LEU A 103 -11.53 -6.67 -30.16
CA LEU A 103 -10.14 -6.89 -29.78
C LEU A 103 -9.47 -5.59 -29.31
N GLU A 104 -9.66 -4.50 -30.05
CA GLU A 104 -9.11 -3.18 -29.72
C GLU A 104 -9.76 -2.60 -28.46
N ALA A 105 -11.08 -2.74 -28.32
CA ALA A 105 -11.81 -2.33 -27.13
C ALA A 105 -11.34 -3.09 -25.88
N ARG A 106 -11.13 -4.41 -26.01
CA ARG A 106 -10.58 -5.24 -24.91
C ARG A 106 -9.15 -4.83 -24.54
N ARG A 107 -8.29 -4.54 -25.52
CA ARG A 107 -6.92 -4.10 -25.26
C ARG A 107 -6.90 -2.76 -24.52
N GLU A 108 -7.72 -1.80 -24.95
CA GLU A 108 -7.87 -0.52 -24.25
C GLU A 108 -8.35 -0.72 -22.80
N ALA A 109 -9.38 -1.55 -22.60
CA ALA A 109 -9.88 -1.86 -21.27
C ALA A 109 -8.79 -2.48 -20.36
N ARG A 110 -7.94 -3.35 -20.90
CA ARG A 110 -6.78 -3.91 -20.18
C ARG A 110 -5.78 -2.82 -19.80
N ILE A 111 -5.39 -1.95 -20.74
CA ILE A 111 -4.47 -0.82 -20.46
C ILE A 111 -5.00 -0.03 -19.26
N HIS A 112 -6.28 0.34 -19.26
CA HIS A 112 -6.87 1.08 -18.14
C HIS A 112 -6.94 0.29 -16.83
N ALA A 113 -7.27 -1.00 -16.91
CA ALA A 113 -7.30 -1.86 -15.73
C ALA A 113 -5.92 -1.95 -15.09
N HIS A 114 -4.85 -2.08 -15.89
CA HIS A 114 -3.49 -2.16 -15.39
C HIS A 114 -2.97 -0.79 -14.90
N GLU A 115 -3.25 0.33 -15.57
CA GLU A 115 -2.94 1.67 -15.04
C GLU A 115 -3.60 1.92 -13.67
N ALA A 116 -4.89 1.59 -13.55
CA ALA A 116 -5.61 1.72 -12.27
C ALA A 116 -5.09 0.73 -11.23
N GLY A 117 -4.72 -0.49 -11.65
CA GLY A 117 -4.13 -1.51 -10.81
C GLY A 117 -2.81 -1.07 -10.17
N VAL A 118 -1.89 -0.50 -10.95
CA VAL A 118 -0.63 0.06 -10.43
C VAL A 118 -0.92 1.12 -9.36
N LEU A 119 -1.73 2.14 -9.69
CA LEU A 119 -2.01 3.25 -8.77
C LEU A 119 -2.70 2.79 -7.47
N ARG A 120 -3.65 1.85 -7.57
CA ARG A 120 -4.33 1.27 -6.40
C ARG A 120 -3.34 0.51 -5.52
N ALA A 121 -2.54 -0.37 -6.11
CA ALA A 121 -1.56 -1.16 -5.39
C ALA A 121 -0.53 -0.25 -4.69
N THR A 122 0.02 0.74 -5.39
CA THR A 122 1.00 1.68 -4.82
C THR A 122 0.42 2.53 -3.70
N GLY A 123 -0.82 3.00 -3.83
CA GLY A 123 -1.50 3.72 -2.74
C GLY A 123 -1.75 2.83 -1.52
N SER A 124 -2.20 1.58 -1.74
CA SER A 124 -2.38 0.60 -0.66
C SER A 124 -1.07 0.28 0.06
N ILE A 125 0.05 0.19 -0.65
CA ILE A 125 1.38 0.02 -0.01
C ILE A 125 1.67 1.16 0.96
N LEU A 126 1.43 2.41 0.54
CA LEU A 126 1.68 3.58 1.40
C LEU A 126 0.80 3.54 2.66
N ASP A 127 -0.50 3.28 2.52
CA ASP A 127 -1.42 3.23 3.66
C ASP A 127 -1.06 2.10 4.63
N THR A 128 -0.76 0.91 4.11
CA THR A 128 -0.34 -0.24 4.94
C THR A 128 1.02 -0.03 5.59
N LEU A 129 1.96 0.62 4.90
CA LEU A 129 3.28 1.00 5.43
C LEU A 129 3.14 1.92 6.65
N ALA A 130 2.22 2.89 6.62
CA ALA A 130 1.94 3.75 7.77
C ALA A 130 1.38 2.96 8.96
N GLY A 131 0.51 1.97 8.70
CA GLY A 131 0.03 1.03 9.72
C GLY A 131 1.16 0.23 10.36
N VAL A 132 2.11 -0.27 9.57
CA VAL A 132 3.30 -0.98 10.08
C VAL A 132 4.14 -0.07 10.99
N VAL A 133 4.39 1.18 10.57
CA VAL A 133 5.12 2.18 11.37
C VAL A 133 4.41 2.47 12.68
N ILE A 134 3.08 2.62 12.67
CA ILE A 134 2.28 2.82 13.87
C ILE A 134 2.38 1.62 14.82
N GLY A 135 2.18 0.40 14.30
CA GLY A 135 2.24 -0.82 15.09
C GLY A 135 3.61 -1.06 15.72
N ILE A 136 4.68 -1.04 14.92
CA ILE A 136 6.05 -1.28 15.39
C ILE A 136 6.56 -0.13 16.24
N GLY A 137 6.19 1.11 15.92
CA GLY A 137 6.54 2.30 16.70
C GLY A 137 5.80 2.42 18.03
N GLY A 138 4.83 1.54 18.32
CA GLY A 138 4.00 1.65 19.52
C GLY A 138 3.30 3.01 19.63
N LEU A 139 2.90 3.60 18.50
CA LEU A 139 2.24 4.90 18.45
C LEU A 139 0.78 4.74 18.89
N ASP A 140 0.30 5.54 19.84
CA ASP A 140 -1.06 5.40 20.39
C ASP A 140 -2.13 5.92 19.41
N LYS A 141 -2.33 5.14 18.34
CA LYS A 141 -3.21 5.43 17.21
C LYS A 141 -3.77 4.12 16.68
N SER A 142 -5.07 4.05 16.42
CA SER A 142 -5.69 2.84 15.86
C SER A 142 -4.95 2.34 14.61
N ILE A 143 -4.38 1.13 14.69
CA ILE A 143 -3.61 0.54 13.59
C ILE A 143 -4.53 0.16 12.41
N VAL A 144 -5.78 -0.17 12.69
CA VAL A 144 -6.80 -0.56 11.69
C VAL A 144 -7.25 0.63 10.84
N MET A 145 -7.23 1.83 11.40
CA MET A 145 -7.62 3.07 10.74
C MET A 145 -6.40 3.87 10.26
N ALA A 146 -5.21 3.28 10.33
CA ALA A 146 -3.99 3.93 9.91
C ALA A 146 -3.95 4.11 8.39
N ASP A 147 -3.46 5.27 7.97
CA ASP A 147 -3.19 5.62 6.59
C ASP A 147 -1.97 6.55 6.54
N MET A 148 -1.49 6.87 5.34
CA MET A 148 -0.33 7.76 5.21
C MET A 148 -0.59 9.17 5.78
N ALA A 149 -1.85 9.63 5.83
CA ALA A 149 -2.20 10.94 6.37
C ALA A 149 -1.96 11.07 7.89
N CYS A 150 -1.80 9.94 8.59
CA CYS A 150 -1.41 9.90 10.00
C CYS A 150 0.02 10.41 10.23
N LEU A 151 0.93 10.24 9.27
CA LEU A 151 2.34 10.64 9.39
C LEU A 151 2.60 12.10 8.95
N GLU A 152 1.61 12.72 8.35
CA GLU A 152 1.70 14.06 7.73
C GLU A 152 1.41 15.22 8.69
N PRO A 153 2.00 16.41 8.43
CA PRO A 153 2.90 16.74 7.31
C PRO A 153 4.31 16.18 7.50
N LEU A 154 4.98 15.81 6.39
CA LEU A 154 6.34 15.26 6.37
C LEU A 154 7.39 16.39 6.25
N ASP A 155 7.36 17.35 7.17
CA ASP A 155 8.26 18.51 7.09
C ASP A 155 9.75 18.11 7.14
N GLU A 156 10.55 18.70 6.26
CA GLU A 156 12.00 18.53 6.28
C GLU A 156 12.63 19.28 7.46
N GLY A 157 13.70 18.71 8.01
CA GLY A 157 14.47 19.30 9.12
C GLY A 157 14.32 18.60 10.46
N ALA A 158 14.98 19.18 11.47
CA ALA A 158 15.08 18.62 12.82
C ALA A 158 13.78 18.73 13.63
N GLY A 159 12.83 19.56 13.19
CA GLY A 159 11.55 19.76 13.86
C GLY A 159 10.52 18.66 13.63
N TYR A 160 10.84 17.63 12.85
CA TYR A 160 9.95 16.49 12.60
C TYR A 160 10.17 15.37 13.65
N PRO A 161 9.10 14.78 14.21
CA PRO A 161 7.69 15.06 13.92
C PRO A 161 7.21 16.42 14.44
N GLY A 162 6.57 17.20 13.56
CA GLY A 162 6.03 18.52 13.89
C GLY A 162 4.86 18.46 14.87
N LEU A 163 4.42 19.61 15.41
CA LEU A 163 3.35 19.66 16.42
C LEU A 163 2.05 18.98 15.96
N LYS A 164 1.66 19.15 14.70
CA LYS A 164 0.45 18.51 14.13
C LYS A 164 0.57 16.98 14.14
N THR A 165 1.69 16.47 13.63
CA THR A 165 1.99 15.02 13.58
C THR A 165 2.07 14.44 14.99
N ARG A 166 2.78 15.10 15.91
CA ARG A 166 2.87 14.66 17.31
C ARG A 166 1.50 14.59 17.99
N LYS A 167 0.64 15.59 17.81
CA LYS A 167 -0.75 15.56 18.32
C LYS A 167 -1.57 14.43 17.71
N LYS A 168 -1.44 14.16 16.42
CA LYS A 168 -2.16 13.06 15.74
C LYS A 168 -1.76 11.67 16.26
N LEU A 169 -0.50 11.52 16.66
CA LEU A 169 0.13 10.25 17.08
C LEU A 169 0.32 10.15 18.60
N ASN A 170 -0.25 11.09 19.37
CA ASN A 170 -0.12 11.18 20.83
C ASN A 170 1.34 11.17 21.34
N LEU A 171 2.24 11.83 20.61
CA LEU A 171 3.67 11.92 20.95
C LEU A 171 3.97 13.16 21.79
N THR A 172 4.93 13.02 22.70
CA THR A 172 5.46 14.13 23.51
C THR A 172 6.59 14.88 22.79
N GLU A 173 7.14 15.94 23.40
CA GLU A 173 8.34 16.63 22.88
C GLU A 173 9.60 15.76 22.89
N LYS A 174 9.64 14.69 23.70
CA LYS A 174 10.75 13.73 23.69
C LYS A 174 10.97 13.10 22.32
N ALA A 175 9.93 12.98 21.49
CA ALA A 175 10.05 12.48 20.11
C ALA A 175 10.96 13.33 19.21
N LEU A 176 11.33 14.55 19.61
CA LEU A 176 12.31 15.38 18.90
C LEU A 176 13.76 15.06 19.31
N ALA A 177 13.96 14.38 20.43
CA ALA A 177 15.29 14.01 20.89
C ALA A 177 15.96 13.03 19.89
N PRO A 178 17.26 13.17 19.61
CA PRO A 178 17.96 12.31 18.64
C PRO A 178 18.03 10.83 19.05
N ASP A 179 17.85 10.54 20.33
CA ASP A 179 17.87 9.19 20.91
C ASP A 179 16.47 8.59 21.11
N ASP A 180 15.41 9.37 20.87
CA ASP A 180 14.05 8.87 21.02
C ASP A 180 13.71 7.86 19.91
N PRO A 181 13.37 6.61 20.25
CA PRO A 181 13.19 5.54 19.27
C PRO A 181 11.97 5.75 18.37
N GLN A 182 10.88 6.33 18.89
CA GLN A 182 9.67 6.62 18.10
C GLN A 182 9.93 7.76 17.11
N GLY A 183 10.58 8.82 17.57
CA GLY A 183 11.05 9.93 16.76
C GLY A 183 12.01 9.51 15.66
N ASN A 184 12.96 8.63 15.98
CA ASN A 184 13.92 8.09 15.02
C ASN A 184 13.26 7.25 13.94
N LEU A 185 12.33 6.36 14.30
CA LEU A 185 11.54 5.61 13.31
C LEU A 185 10.80 6.58 12.37
N LEU A 186 10.07 7.56 12.92
CA LEU A 186 9.33 8.53 12.12
C LEU A 186 10.25 9.33 11.19
N ARG A 187 11.40 9.81 11.67
CA ARG A 187 12.39 10.53 10.84
C ARG A 187 12.96 9.64 9.73
N ALA A 188 13.26 8.38 10.03
CA ALA A 188 13.76 7.42 9.03
C ALA A 188 12.70 7.11 7.96
N THR A 189 11.44 6.88 8.37
CA THR A 189 10.30 6.72 7.46
C THR A 189 10.10 7.96 6.59
N ARG A 190 10.07 9.15 7.19
CA ARG A 190 9.95 10.42 6.45
C ARG A 190 11.08 10.57 5.43
N SER A 191 12.34 10.39 5.84
CA SER A 191 13.48 10.50 4.92
C SER A 191 13.38 9.47 3.79
N SER A 192 12.94 8.25 4.08
CA SER A 192 12.74 7.20 3.06
C SER A 192 11.64 7.56 2.07
N LEU A 193 10.54 8.18 2.53
CA LEU A 193 9.44 8.62 1.67
C LEU A 193 9.81 9.82 0.80
N LEU A 194 10.48 10.83 1.38
CA LEU A 194 10.81 12.06 0.65
C LEU A 194 11.93 11.83 -0.37
N GLN A 195 12.93 11.02 -0.04
CA GLN A 195 14.08 10.75 -0.92
C GLN A 195 13.83 9.64 -1.96
N ALA A 196 12.70 8.95 -1.87
CA ALA A 196 12.37 7.85 -2.77
C ALA A 196 12.06 8.28 -4.20
N GLY A 197 11.57 9.51 -4.40
CA GLY A 197 11.11 10.01 -5.68
C GLY A 197 11.20 11.54 -5.78
N PRO A 198 10.84 12.12 -6.93
CA PRO A 198 10.89 13.57 -7.13
C PRO A 198 9.83 14.31 -6.30
N ASP A 199 10.05 15.60 -6.03
CA ASP A 199 9.11 16.43 -5.27
C ASP A 199 7.65 16.26 -5.71
N GLY A 200 6.76 16.07 -4.73
CA GLY A 200 5.33 15.89 -4.96
C GLY A 200 4.90 14.50 -5.44
N TRP A 201 5.82 13.55 -5.67
CA TRP A 201 5.46 12.19 -6.10
C TRP A 201 4.50 11.50 -5.12
N LEU A 202 4.76 11.63 -3.82
CA LEU A 202 4.01 10.96 -2.76
C LEU A 202 2.55 11.43 -2.74
N ASP A 203 2.34 12.74 -2.74
CA ASP A 203 1.01 13.35 -2.77
C ASP A 203 0.27 13.01 -4.07
N TRP A 204 0.97 13.11 -5.20
CA TRP A 204 0.41 12.75 -6.50
C TRP A 204 -0.05 11.29 -6.55
N THR A 205 0.74 10.34 -6.03
CA THR A 205 0.38 8.92 -5.99
C THR A 205 -0.85 8.68 -5.11
N ARG A 206 -0.91 9.32 -3.94
CA ARG A 206 -2.05 9.20 -3.01
C ARG A 206 -3.34 9.74 -3.61
N TYR A 207 -3.29 10.94 -4.19
CA TYR A 207 -4.45 11.53 -4.85
C TYR A 207 -4.89 10.72 -6.06
N SER A 208 -3.94 10.17 -6.82
CA SER A 208 -4.23 9.30 -7.97
C SER A 208 -4.96 8.02 -7.57
N ARG A 209 -4.61 7.41 -6.43
CA ARG A 209 -5.35 6.25 -5.89
C ARG A 209 -6.80 6.62 -5.55
N ASN A 210 -7.02 7.74 -4.86
CA ASN A 210 -8.36 8.18 -4.46
C ASN A 210 -9.24 8.54 -5.66
N ASP A 211 -8.65 9.14 -6.70
CA ASP A 211 -9.32 9.44 -7.96
C ASP A 211 -9.90 8.18 -8.61
N ARG A 212 -9.11 7.11 -8.72
CA ARG A 212 -9.52 5.86 -9.39
C ARG A 212 -10.56 5.03 -8.62
N VAL A 213 -10.87 5.38 -7.38
CA VAL A 213 -11.87 4.69 -6.56
C VAL A 213 -13.16 5.51 -6.44
N HIS A 214 -13.05 6.83 -6.31
CA HIS A 214 -14.18 7.69 -5.93
C HIS A 214 -14.62 8.68 -7.01
N ARG A 215 -13.88 8.84 -8.11
CA ARG A 215 -14.12 9.91 -9.09
C ARG A 215 -14.51 9.39 -10.47
N ALA A 216 -15.15 10.28 -11.25
CA ALA A 216 -15.63 9.98 -12.59
C ALA A 216 -14.47 9.68 -13.57
N SER A 217 -14.76 8.90 -14.60
CA SER A 217 -13.80 8.56 -15.66
C SER A 217 -13.23 9.83 -16.31
N ARG A 218 -11.93 9.83 -16.59
CA ARG A 218 -11.20 10.97 -17.16
C ARG A 218 -11.27 11.00 -18.69
N ILE A 219 -11.13 12.21 -19.24
CA ILE A 219 -10.88 12.41 -20.67
C ILE A 219 -9.51 11.80 -20.99
N LYS A 220 -9.47 10.94 -22.01
CA LYS A 220 -8.26 10.27 -22.46
C LYS A 220 -7.58 11.10 -23.54
N MET A 221 -6.27 11.23 -23.45
CA MET A 221 -5.49 11.97 -24.44
C MET A 221 -4.31 11.13 -24.90
N SER A 222 -4.10 11.10 -26.21
CA SER A 222 -2.92 10.52 -26.85
C SER A 222 -2.23 11.63 -27.62
N ILE A 223 -0.96 11.88 -27.31
CA ILE A 223 -0.11 12.86 -27.98
C ILE A 223 0.81 12.11 -28.94
N PHE A 224 0.80 12.54 -30.20
CA PHE A 224 1.63 11.99 -31.26
C PHE A 224 2.86 12.86 -31.46
N GLY A 225 4.03 12.33 -31.11
CA GLY A 225 5.31 13.00 -31.33
C GLY A 225 5.75 12.92 -32.79
N SER A 226 6.52 13.92 -33.23
CA SER A 226 7.14 13.97 -34.57
C SER A 226 8.10 12.80 -34.84
N ASN A 227 8.59 12.14 -33.79
CA ASN A 227 9.41 10.94 -33.84
C ASN A 227 8.60 9.62 -33.95
N GLY A 228 7.29 9.70 -34.16
CA GLY A 228 6.42 8.53 -34.26
C GLY A 228 6.13 7.85 -32.92
N LYS A 229 6.41 8.51 -31.78
CA LYS A 229 6.03 8.01 -30.45
C LYS A 229 4.61 8.45 -30.09
N VAL A 230 3.90 7.58 -29.37
CA VAL A 230 2.58 7.87 -28.80
C VAL A 230 2.74 8.00 -27.29
N ALA A 231 2.52 9.19 -26.75
CA ALA A 231 2.49 9.43 -25.32
C ALA A 231 1.03 9.52 -24.84
N ARG A 232 0.70 8.87 -23.72
CA ARG A 232 -0.60 9.03 -23.06
C ARG A 232 -0.36 9.59 -21.67
N PRO A 233 -0.36 10.91 -21.50
CA PRO A 233 0.01 11.53 -20.25
C PRO A 233 -1.04 11.31 -19.16
N LEU A 234 -0.57 11.28 -17.92
CA LEU A 234 -1.43 11.28 -16.73
C LEU A 234 -1.74 12.72 -16.28
N PRO A 235 -2.83 12.92 -15.53
CA PRO A 235 -3.16 14.25 -15.01
C PRO A 235 -2.11 14.76 -14.02
N ARG A 236 -1.82 16.05 -14.08
CA ARG A 236 -0.95 16.72 -13.10
C ARG A 236 -1.62 16.88 -11.74
N GLN A 237 -2.94 17.12 -11.72
CA GLN A 237 -3.76 17.25 -10.51
C GLN A 237 -4.81 16.11 -10.45
N PRO A 238 -4.52 14.99 -9.75
CA PRO A 238 -5.43 13.85 -9.68
C PRO A 238 -6.67 14.09 -8.81
N ASP A 239 -6.69 15.13 -7.99
CA ASP A 239 -7.82 15.50 -7.14
C ASP A 239 -8.85 16.41 -7.84
N HIS A 240 -8.52 16.94 -9.02
CA HIS A 240 -9.44 17.72 -9.85
C HIS A 240 -10.25 16.84 -10.80
N ALA A 241 -11.52 17.20 -10.99
CA ALA A 241 -12.31 16.67 -12.11
C ALA A 241 -11.68 17.10 -13.45
N ALA A 242 -11.72 16.26 -14.47
CA ALA A 242 -11.03 16.52 -15.74
C ALA A 242 -11.42 17.88 -16.35
N THR A 243 -12.72 18.20 -16.40
CA THR A 243 -13.24 19.47 -16.93
C THR A 243 -12.81 20.68 -16.12
N LEU A 244 -12.69 20.56 -14.79
CA LEU A 244 -12.15 21.62 -13.96
C LEU A 244 -10.66 21.84 -14.26
N GLY A 245 -9.91 20.76 -14.50
CA GLY A 245 -8.53 20.84 -14.99
C GLY A 245 -8.42 21.66 -16.27
N PHE A 246 -9.28 21.39 -17.27
CA PHE A 246 -9.35 22.17 -18.51
C PHE A 246 -9.74 23.63 -18.29
N HIS A 247 -10.60 23.93 -17.32
CA HIS A 247 -11.04 25.30 -17.05
C HIS A 247 -9.97 26.14 -16.34
N LEU A 248 -9.19 25.51 -15.45
CA LEU A 248 -8.15 26.18 -14.68
C LEU A 248 -6.80 26.24 -15.42
N ALA A 249 -6.59 25.35 -16.39
CA ALA A 249 -5.37 25.30 -17.18
C ALA A 249 -5.35 26.37 -18.27
N ASN A 250 -4.29 27.18 -18.28
CA ASN A 250 -4.00 28.08 -19.40
C ASN A 250 -3.17 27.39 -20.50
N ASP A 251 -2.63 26.21 -20.22
CA ASP A 251 -1.78 25.42 -21.11
C ASP A 251 -1.83 23.91 -20.79
N ILE A 252 -1.54 23.04 -21.76
CA ILE A 252 -1.54 21.58 -21.64
C ILE A 252 -0.60 21.13 -20.51
N ASP A 253 0.56 21.77 -20.37
CA ASP A 253 1.57 21.42 -19.37
C ASP A 253 1.11 21.68 -17.93
N THR A 254 0.12 22.56 -17.74
CA THR A 254 -0.51 22.81 -16.44
C THR A 254 -1.58 21.77 -16.08
N MET A 255 -2.12 21.07 -17.08
CA MET A 255 -3.15 20.05 -16.91
C MET A 255 -2.58 18.64 -16.76
N LEU A 256 -1.48 18.35 -17.45
CA LEU A 256 -0.95 17.00 -17.62
C LEU A 256 0.52 16.91 -17.19
N LEU A 257 0.92 15.69 -16.83
CA LEU A 257 2.34 15.35 -16.79
C LEU A 257 2.86 15.27 -18.23
N THR A 258 4.00 15.87 -18.50
CA THR A 258 4.55 16.03 -19.86
C THR A 258 5.31 14.80 -20.36
N GLU A 259 4.99 13.63 -19.82
CA GLU A 259 5.60 12.35 -20.13
C GLU A 259 4.55 11.25 -20.35
N ASP A 260 4.98 10.10 -20.84
CA ASP A 260 4.07 8.95 -21.01
C ASP A 260 3.71 8.32 -19.65
N SER A 261 2.45 7.89 -19.50
CA SER A 261 1.95 7.24 -18.27
C SER A 261 2.84 6.09 -17.81
N GLN A 262 3.43 5.32 -18.72
CA GLN A 262 4.31 4.22 -18.36
C GLN A 262 5.58 4.69 -17.63
N SER A 263 6.10 5.87 -17.99
CA SER A 263 7.29 6.45 -17.34
C SER A 263 6.97 6.88 -15.91
N THR A 264 5.89 7.65 -15.74
CA THR A 264 5.40 8.05 -14.42
C THR A 264 5.11 6.84 -13.52
N LEU A 265 4.38 5.85 -14.02
CA LEU A 265 4.00 4.67 -13.24
C LEU A 265 5.22 3.81 -12.88
N THR A 266 6.21 3.73 -13.76
CA THR A 266 7.50 3.08 -13.45
C THR A 266 8.20 3.80 -12.31
N GLY A 267 8.34 5.13 -12.41
CA GLY A 267 8.98 5.95 -11.38
C GLY A 267 8.26 5.86 -10.02
N VAL A 268 6.93 5.81 -10.01
CA VAL A 268 6.14 5.61 -8.79
C VAL A 268 6.40 4.25 -8.15
N VAL A 269 6.43 3.16 -8.93
CA VAL A 269 6.73 1.82 -8.40
C VAL A 269 8.14 1.76 -7.83
N GLU A 270 9.12 2.36 -8.52
CA GLU A 270 10.50 2.45 -8.04
C GLU A 270 10.60 3.26 -6.75
N SER A 271 9.90 4.40 -6.68
CA SER A 271 9.83 5.25 -5.48
C SER A 271 9.23 4.50 -4.29
N VAL A 272 8.11 3.81 -4.49
CA VAL A 272 7.50 2.98 -3.44
C VAL A 272 8.45 1.87 -3.00
N ASN A 273 9.15 1.21 -3.94
CA ASN A 273 10.16 0.21 -3.60
C ASN A 273 11.25 0.80 -2.69
N TYR A 274 11.80 1.98 -3.00
CA TYR A 274 12.78 2.63 -2.13
C TYR A 274 12.22 3.01 -0.76
N ALA A 275 11.01 3.58 -0.72
CA ALA A 275 10.36 3.99 0.52
C ALA A 275 10.10 2.79 1.46
N VAL A 276 9.64 1.66 0.91
CA VAL A 276 9.42 0.43 1.68
C VAL A 276 10.73 -0.11 2.25
N ILE A 277 11.80 -0.18 1.44
CA ILE A 277 13.12 -0.69 1.91
C ILE A 277 13.61 0.10 3.11
N GLY A 278 13.69 1.43 2.99
CA GLY A 278 14.21 2.28 4.07
C GLY A 278 13.33 2.24 5.32
N THR A 279 12.01 2.23 5.15
CA THR A 279 11.07 2.16 6.27
C THR A 279 11.11 0.80 6.97
N PHE A 280 11.14 -0.30 6.23
CA PHE A 280 11.16 -1.64 6.83
C PHE A 280 12.50 -1.97 7.48
N LEU A 281 13.60 -1.41 6.99
CA LEU A 281 14.89 -1.47 7.70
C LEU A 281 14.79 -0.80 9.07
N ALA A 282 14.27 0.44 9.13
CA ALA A 282 14.09 1.16 10.39
C ALA A 282 13.10 0.46 11.34
N CYS A 283 12.01 -0.09 10.80
CA CYS A 283 11.07 -0.92 11.56
C CYS A 283 11.76 -2.18 12.14
N SER A 284 12.59 -2.86 11.34
CA SER A 284 13.30 -4.06 11.77
C SER A 284 14.31 -3.75 12.88
N GLU A 285 15.03 -2.64 12.76
CA GLU A 285 15.94 -2.15 13.79
C GLU A 285 15.20 -1.85 15.09
N LEU A 286 14.10 -1.10 15.02
CA LEU A 286 13.31 -0.78 16.20
C LEU A 286 12.70 -2.04 16.83
N TRP A 287 12.18 -2.96 16.02
CA TRP A 287 11.60 -4.22 16.51
C TRP A 287 12.61 -5.00 17.33
N ARG A 288 13.84 -5.17 16.83
CA ARG A 288 14.93 -5.83 17.56
C ARG A 288 15.27 -5.10 18.85
N ALA A 289 15.40 -3.78 18.82
CA ALA A 289 15.68 -2.98 20.00
C ALA A 289 14.59 -3.12 21.08
N ARG A 290 13.31 -3.13 20.68
CA ARG A 290 12.18 -3.36 21.59
C ARG A 290 12.15 -4.77 22.14
N ARG A 291 12.48 -5.78 21.33
CA ARG A 291 12.57 -7.17 21.82
C ARG A 291 13.68 -7.33 22.86
N ASP A 292 14.83 -6.71 22.63
CA ASP A 292 15.98 -6.77 23.54
C ASP A 292 15.74 -5.92 24.81
N GLN A 293 14.96 -4.85 24.69
CA GLN A 293 14.54 -3.98 25.80
C GLN A 293 13.02 -3.72 25.76
N PRO A 294 12.19 -4.62 26.31
CA PRO A 294 10.73 -4.51 26.23
C PRO A 294 10.13 -3.24 26.86
N ASP A 295 10.80 -2.61 27.82
CA ASP A 295 10.38 -1.36 28.44
C ASP A 295 10.72 -0.11 27.60
N LEU A 296 11.45 -0.25 26.49
CA LEU A 296 11.83 0.85 25.59
C LEU A 296 10.59 1.58 25.04
N ILE A 297 9.60 0.81 24.56
CA ILE A 297 8.30 1.30 24.11
C ILE A 297 7.24 0.26 24.49
N THR A 298 6.37 0.61 25.44
CA THR A 298 5.18 -0.17 25.77
C THR A 298 4.16 -0.10 24.63
N GLN A 299 3.58 -1.24 24.25
CA GLN A 299 2.53 -1.25 23.24
C GLN A 299 1.23 -0.66 23.81
N PRO A 300 0.66 0.40 23.22
CA PRO A 300 -0.54 1.04 23.76
C PRO A 300 -1.80 0.24 23.42
N SER A 301 -2.73 0.11 24.38
CA SER A 301 -4.01 -0.56 24.17
C SER A 301 -4.92 0.18 23.19
N GLY A 302 -4.77 1.50 23.07
CA GLY A 302 -5.53 2.36 22.15
C GLY A 302 -5.31 2.05 20.66
N GLN A 303 -4.27 1.30 20.32
CA GLN A 303 -4.05 0.82 18.95
C GLN A 303 -5.10 -0.18 18.48
N TRP A 304 -5.67 -0.96 19.39
CA TRP A 304 -6.74 -1.88 19.07
C TRP A 304 -8.07 -1.30 19.49
N THR A 305 -8.88 -0.91 18.52
CA THR A 305 -10.20 -0.36 18.81
C THR A 305 -11.17 -1.52 19.02
N SER A 306 -11.29 -2.01 20.25
CA SER A 306 -12.30 -3.02 20.65
C SER A 306 -13.75 -2.49 20.60
N ALA A 307 -13.93 -1.19 20.32
CA ALA A 307 -15.06 -0.41 20.81
C ALA A 307 -16.33 -0.40 19.93
N LYS A 308 -16.35 -1.06 18.77
CA LYS A 308 -17.61 -1.18 17.99
C LYS A 308 -17.88 -2.63 17.65
N PRO A 309 -19.05 -3.19 18.01
CA PRO A 309 -19.44 -4.50 17.52
C PRO A 309 -19.34 -4.49 15.99
N PRO A 310 -18.76 -5.54 15.38
CA PRO A 310 -18.59 -5.60 13.94
C PRO A 310 -19.94 -5.41 13.28
N ARG A 311 -19.98 -4.62 12.20
CA ARG A 311 -21.18 -4.55 11.36
C ARG A 311 -21.40 -5.93 10.77
N VAL A 312 -22.53 -6.55 11.08
CA VAL A 312 -22.92 -7.83 10.49
C VAL A 312 -23.37 -7.55 9.06
N ALA A 313 -22.54 -7.90 8.08
CA ALA A 313 -22.95 -7.89 6.68
C ALA A 313 -23.90 -9.07 6.44
N THR A 314 -25.03 -8.83 5.78
CA THR A 314 -26.06 -9.84 5.47
C THR A 314 -25.90 -10.46 4.07
N PHE A 315 -24.75 -10.25 3.43
CA PHE A 315 -24.48 -10.75 2.08
C PHE A 315 -24.10 -12.23 2.11
N ASN A 316 -25.00 -13.10 1.64
CA ASN A 316 -24.81 -14.56 1.63
C ASN A 316 -24.12 -15.09 0.35
N GLY A 317 -23.67 -14.21 -0.54
CA GLY A 317 -23.16 -14.58 -1.87
C GLY A 317 -24.26 -14.68 -2.94
N TYR A 318 -23.85 -14.80 -4.21
CA TYR A 318 -24.77 -14.95 -5.34
C TYR A 318 -25.26 -16.39 -5.54
N ASN A 319 -24.55 -17.36 -4.98
CA ASN A 319 -24.89 -18.78 -4.97
C ASN A 319 -24.51 -19.37 -3.59
N PRO A 320 -25.26 -19.07 -2.52
CA PRO A 320 -24.99 -19.65 -1.21
C PRO A 320 -25.04 -21.18 -1.29
N ASP A 321 -24.29 -21.85 -0.41
CA ASP A 321 -24.32 -23.29 -0.18
C ASP A 321 -23.88 -24.18 -1.37
N THR A 322 -23.33 -23.62 -2.46
CA THR A 322 -22.83 -24.44 -3.60
C THR A 322 -21.52 -25.18 -3.31
N ILE A 323 -20.83 -24.81 -2.24
CA ILE A 323 -19.65 -25.53 -1.74
C ILE A 323 -20.06 -26.18 -0.43
N ALA A 324 -20.43 -27.46 -0.49
CA ALA A 324 -20.69 -28.24 0.72
C ALA A 324 -19.35 -28.61 1.37
N PRO A 325 -19.09 -28.20 2.63
CA PRO A 325 -17.91 -28.68 3.34
C PRO A 325 -18.04 -30.20 3.51
N GLN A 326 -17.18 -30.97 2.84
CA GLN A 326 -17.14 -32.43 3.00
C GLN A 326 -16.37 -32.78 4.28
N GLY A 327 -17.08 -33.38 5.26
CA GLY A 327 -16.47 -34.01 6.46
C GLY A 327 -15.58 -33.11 7.32
N ASP A 328 -14.66 -33.75 8.07
CA ASP A 328 -13.61 -33.07 8.86
C ASP A 328 -12.62 -32.37 7.90
N LEU A 329 -13.01 -31.18 7.46
CA LEU A 329 -12.25 -30.38 6.52
C LEU A 329 -10.94 -29.90 7.17
N ALA A 330 -9.84 -30.59 6.82
CA ALA A 330 -8.50 -30.10 7.07
C ALA A 330 -8.22 -28.95 6.09
N ALA A 331 -8.30 -27.70 6.57
CA ALA A 331 -7.83 -26.56 5.80
C ALA A 331 -6.32 -26.68 5.58
N LEU A 332 -5.90 -26.87 4.33
CA LEU A 332 -4.48 -26.86 3.96
C LEU A 332 -4.01 -25.40 3.92
N VAL A 333 -3.25 -25.01 4.92
CA VAL A 333 -2.61 -23.69 5.01
C VAL A 333 -1.10 -23.84 5.02
N SER A 334 -0.37 -22.80 4.60
CA SER A 334 1.08 -22.79 4.74
C SER A 334 1.48 -22.90 6.22
N PRO A 335 2.68 -23.43 6.54
CA PRO A 335 3.15 -23.51 7.93
C PRO A 335 3.14 -22.16 8.65
N SER A 336 3.50 -21.06 7.98
CA SER A 336 3.49 -19.72 8.58
C SER A 336 2.07 -19.22 8.86
N THR A 337 1.14 -19.46 7.94
CA THR A 337 -0.29 -19.19 8.19
C THR A 337 -0.81 -20.02 9.36
N GLY A 338 -0.42 -21.29 9.47
CA GLY A 338 -0.78 -22.15 10.60
C GLY A 338 -0.28 -21.59 11.93
N ARG A 339 1.01 -21.20 12.01
CA ARG A 339 1.60 -20.57 13.20
C ARG A 339 0.90 -19.26 13.56
N ARG A 340 0.63 -18.40 12.56
CA ARG A 340 -0.14 -17.16 12.75
C ARG A 340 -1.51 -17.43 13.38
N LEU A 341 -2.28 -18.40 12.86
CA LEU A 341 -3.61 -18.74 13.39
C LEU A 341 -3.55 -19.30 14.82
N GLN A 342 -2.51 -20.07 15.14
CA GLN A 342 -2.27 -20.57 16.49
C GLN A 342 -1.93 -19.43 17.46
N ALA A 343 -1.00 -18.54 17.09
CA ALA A 343 -0.65 -17.35 17.86
C ALA A 343 -1.82 -16.35 17.97
N ALA A 344 -2.70 -16.30 16.98
CA ALA A 344 -3.93 -15.51 17.04
C ALA A 344 -5.03 -16.16 17.89
N LYS A 345 -4.81 -17.39 18.37
CA LYS A 345 -5.75 -18.18 19.19
C LYS A 345 -7.08 -18.48 18.52
N VAL A 346 -7.07 -18.64 17.18
CA VAL A 346 -8.27 -18.94 16.38
C VAL A 346 -8.58 -20.45 16.31
N VAL A 347 -7.54 -21.29 16.25
CA VAL A 347 -7.68 -22.75 16.01
C VAL A 347 -7.88 -23.58 17.28
N ASN A 348 -7.51 -23.07 18.45
CA ASN A 348 -7.70 -23.78 19.73
C ASN A 348 -8.99 -23.31 20.42
N ARG A 349 -10.16 -23.69 19.89
CA ARG A 349 -11.43 -23.52 20.60
C ARG A 349 -11.59 -24.60 21.69
N GLN A 350 -10.94 -24.41 22.84
CA GLN A 350 -11.40 -24.95 24.13
C GLN A 350 -12.10 -23.83 24.92
N HIS A 351 -13.08 -23.16 24.32
CA HIS A 351 -13.95 -22.26 25.07
C HIS A 351 -15.42 -22.67 24.85
N PRO A 352 -16.17 -22.93 25.94
CA PRO A 352 -17.62 -23.09 25.83
C PRO A 352 -18.21 -21.76 25.32
N PRO A 353 -19.35 -21.81 24.60
CA PRO A 353 -20.04 -20.60 24.20
C PRO A 353 -20.38 -19.79 25.45
N THR A 354 -19.93 -18.54 25.51
CA THR A 354 -20.47 -17.58 26.47
C THR A 354 -21.97 -17.41 26.21
N PRO A 355 -22.81 -17.42 27.26
CA PRO A 355 -24.26 -17.38 27.16
C PRO A 355 -24.81 -16.08 26.55
#